data_AF-A0A314U6W3-F1
#
_entry.id   AF-A0A314U6W3-F1
#
_cell.length_a   1.000
_cell.length_b   1.000
_cell.length_c   1.000
_cell.angle_alpha   90.00
_cell.angle_beta   90.00
_cell.angle_gamma   90.00
#
_symmetry.space_group_name_H-M   'P 1'
#
loop_
_entity.id
_entity.type
_entity.pdbx_description
1 polymer ?
#
loop_
_entity_poly.entity_id
_entity_poly.type
_entity_poly.pdbx_seq_one_letter_code
_entity_poly.pdbx_strand_id
1 'polypeptide(L)'
;MAKQEQNCEGSSVVSDLINFLNASPTAFHAVDEAKKRLQNAGYEPVSEREDWKLEAGKKYFFTRNYSTIVAFAIGKKYVAGNGFHIVGAHTDSPCLKLKPVSKVAKGGYLEVGVQTYGGGLWHTWFDRDLTIAGRVIVREEKDGSVFLFT
;
A
#
# COMPACT_ATOMS: atom_id res chain seq x y z
N MET A 1 -11.68 43.79 -21.98
CA MET A 1 -10.97 42.59 -22.47
C MET A 1 -9.93 42.20 -21.43
N ALA A 2 -10.31 41.38 -20.45
CA ALA A 2 -9.38 40.77 -19.52
C ALA A 2 -8.95 39.43 -20.13
N LYS A 3 -7.64 39.23 -20.29
CA LYS A 3 -7.07 37.94 -20.71
C LYS A 3 -7.43 36.90 -19.65
N GLN A 4 -8.14 35.84 -20.06
CA GLN A 4 -8.29 34.65 -19.24
C GLN A 4 -6.91 33.98 -19.14
N GLU A 5 -6.39 33.86 -17.92
CA GLU A 5 -5.28 32.99 -17.61
C GLU A 5 -5.73 31.54 -17.85
N GLN A 6 -5.13 30.90 -18.85
CA GLN A 6 -5.21 29.44 -19.01
C GLN A 6 -4.46 28.82 -17.83
N ASN A 7 -5.22 28.35 -16.85
CA ASN A 7 -4.67 27.52 -15.77
C ASN A 7 -4.42 26.12 -16.36
N CYS A 8 -3.16 25.74 -16.52
CA CYS A 8 -2.78 24.39 -16.94
C CYS A 8 -3.15 23.41 -15.80
N GLU A 9 -4.32 22.79 -15.87
CA GLU A 9 -4.74 21.69 -14.99
C GLU A 9 -3.95 20.40 -15.31
N GLY A 10 -2.67 20.39 -14.96
CA GLY A 10 -1.89 19.18 -14.78
C GLY A 10 -1.60 19.03 -13.29
N SER A 11 -2.11 17.95 -12.66
CA SER A 11 -1.77 17.63 -11.27
C SER A 11 -0.25 17.67 -11.10
N SER A 12 0.26 18.56 -10.24
CA SER A 12 1.69 18.65 -9.99
C SER A 12 2.21 17.34 -9.39
N VAL A 13 3.47 16.97 -9.67
CA VAL A 13 4.10 15.76 -9.09
C VAL A 13 4.00 15.75 -7.56
N VAL A 14 4.07 16.93 -6.95
CA VAL A 14 3.91 17.09 -5.49
C VAL A 14 2.48 16.75 -5.06
N SER A 15 1.47 17.27 -5.75
CA SER A 15 0.06 16.97 -5.45
C SER A 15 -0.24 15.48 -5.57
N ASP A 16 0.28 14.81 -6.60
CA ASP A 16 0.10 13.37 -6.79
C ASP A 16 0.78 12.54 -5.69
N LEU A 17 1.98 12.94 -5.27
CA LEU A 17 2.67 12.32 -4.13
C LEU A 17 1.87 12.47 -2.84
N ILE A 18 1.38 13.67 -2.53
CA ILE A 18 0.57 13.91 -1.33
C ILE A 18 -0.70 13.05 -1.36
N ASN A 19 -1.36 12.93 -2.51
CA ASN A 19 -2.52 12.07 -2.66
C ASN A 19 -2.17 10.59 -2.43
N PHE A 20 -1.03 10.12 -2.94
CA PHE A 20 -0.56 8.76 -2.70
C PHE A 20 -0.32 8.51 -1.21
N LEU A 21 0.38 9.44 -0.53
CA LEU A 21 0.67 9.33 0.91
C LEU A 21 -0.61 9.30 1.76
N ASN A 22 -1.56 10.19 1.46
CA ASN A 22 -2.84 10.25 2.17
C ASN A 22 -3.68 8.97 1.97
N ALA A 23 -3.63 8.37 0.78
CA ALA A 23 -4.28 7.10 0.49
C ALA A 23 -3.57 5.88 1.10
N SER A 24 -2.35 6.05 1.61
CA SER A 24 -1.44 4.95 1.97
C SER A 24 -0.98 4.98 3.44
N PRO A 25 -1.89 5.01 4.44
CA PRO A 25 -1.50 5.09 5.85
C PRO A 25 -0.75 3.85 6.37
N THR A 26 -0.82 2.72 5.64
CA THR A 26 -0.05 1.51 5.95
C THR A 26 0.51 0.88 4.68
N ALA A 27 1.49 -0.01 4.83
CA ALA A 27 2.06 -0.78 3.71
C ALA A 27 0.99 -1.54 2.89
N PHE A 28 -0.11 -1.97 3.52
CA PHE A 28 -1.21 -2.64 2.82
C PHE A 28 -1.95 -1.67 1.90
N HIS A 29 -2.23 -0.46 2.37
CA HIS A 29 -2.87 0.58 1.58
C HIS A 29 -1.94 1.11 0.48
N ALA A 30 -0.63 1.22 0.76
CA ALA A 30 0.38 1.59 -0.24
C ALA A 30 0.40 0.60 -1.41
N VAL A 31 0.33 -0.70 -1.13
CA VAL A 31 0.25 -1.73 -2.18
C VAL A 31 -1.09 -1.68 -2.92
N ASP A 32 -2.21 -1.49 -2.22
CA ASP A 32 -3.53 -1.39 -2.86
C ASP A 32 -3.62 -0.16 -3.79
N GLU A 33 -3.11 0.99 -3.34
CA GLU A 33 -3.07 2.20 -4.16
C GLU A 33 -2.11 2.05 -5.35
N ALA A 34 -0.92 1.47 -5.14
CA ALA A 34 0.01 1.18 -6.23
C ALA A 34 -0.60 0.22 -7.26
N LYS A 35 -1.33 -0.80 -6.80
CA LYS A 35 -2.08 -1.73 -7.66
C LYS A 35 -3.10 -0.98 -8.52
N LYS A 36 -3.93 -0.11 -7.94
CA LYS A 36 -4.93 0.68 -8.70
C LYS A 36 -4.26 1.52 -9.78
N ARG A 37 -3.17 2.20 -9.43
CA ARG A 37 -2.40 3.03 -10.37
C ARG A 37 -1.76 2.20 -11.50
N LEU A 38 -1.21 1.04 -11.19
CA LEU A 38 -0.64 0.11 -12.18
C LEU A 38 -1.72 -0.43 -13.12
N GLN A 39 -2.88 -0.81 -12.60
CA GLN A 39 -4.03 -1.25 -13.40
C GLN A 39 -4.50 -0.14 -14.34
N ASN A 40 -4.63 1.10 -13.84
CA ASN A 40 -4.97 2.27 -14.65
C ASN A 40 -3.92 2.57 -15.73
N ALA A 41 -2.66 2.21 -15.50
CA ALA A 41 -1.56 2.31 -16.47
C ALA A 41 -1.45 1.12 -17.44
N GLY A 42 -2.43 0.21 -17.41
CA GLY A 42 -2.52 -0.95 -18.31
C GLY A 42 -1.63 -2.13 -17.91
N TYR A 43 -1.28 -2.26 -16.62
CA TYR A 43 -0.62 -3.47 -16.13
C TYR A 43 -1.64 -4.55 -15.77
N GLU A 44 -1.34 -5.79 -16.15
CA GLU A 44 -2.16 -6.96 -15.88
C GLU A 44 -1.72 -7.65 -14.58
N PRO A 45 -2.64 -7.95 -13.64
CA PRO A 45 -2.28 -8.71 -12.45
C PRO A 45 -1.95 -10.16 -12.80
N VAL A 46 -0.89 -10.71 -12.20
CA VAL A 46 -0.56 -12.14 -12.27
C VAL A 46 -0.49 -12.74 -10.87
N SER A 47 -0.90 -14.01 -10.76
CA SER A 47 -0.95 -14.74 -9.49
C SER A 47 0.33 -15.55 -9.31
N GLU A 48 1.02 -15.40 -8.17
CA GLU A 48 2.20 -16.22 -7.82
C GLU A 48 1.87 -17.72 -7.67
N ARG A 49 0.59 -18.10 -7.70
CA ARG A 49 0.13 -19.49 -7.56
C ARG A 49 -0.12 -20.18 -8.90
N GLU A 50 -0.01 -19.46 -10.00
CA GLU A 50 -0.34 -19.93 -11.34
C GLU A 50 0.90 -19.92 -12.24
N ASP A 51 0.89 -20.75 -13.28
CA ASP A 51 1.90 -20.70 -14.33
C ASP A 51 1.72 -19.44 -15.19
N TRP A 52 2.78 -18.64 -15.31
CA TRP A 52 2.72 -17.37 -16.02
C TRP A 52 2.92 -17.53 -17.52
N LYS A 53 1.93 -17.09 -18.31
CA LYS A 53 2.06 -16.93 -19.76
C LYS A 53 2.36 -15.47 -20.08
N LEU A 54 3.64 -15.13 -20.04
CA LEU A 54 4.12 -13.76 -20.25
C LEU A 54 4.40 -13.48 -21.74
N GLU A 55 4.06 -12.28 -22.19
CA GLU A 55 4.28 -11.86 -23.58
C GLU A 55 5.16 -10.60 -23.66
N ALA A 56 6.03 -10.55 -24.67
CA ALA A 56 6.83 -9.37 -24.95
C ALA A 56 5.93 -8.18 -25.34
N GLY A 57 6.23 -7.00 -24.81
CA GLY A 57 5.44 -5.80 -25.01
C GLY A 57 4.30 -5.60 -24.00
N LYS A 58 4.01 -6.58 -23.15
CA LYS A 58 3.01 -6.46 -22.07
C LYS A 58 3.64 -6.05 -20.74
N LYS A 59 2.78 -5.65 -19.80
CA LYS A 59 3.15 -5.16 -18.47
C LYS A 59 2.36 -5.93 -17.43
N TYR A 60 3.02 -6.35 -16.36
CA TYR A 60 2.44 -7.22 -15.36
C TYR A 60 2.83 -6.78 -13.95
N PHE A 61 2.02 -7.14 -12.97
CA PHE A 61 2.40 -7.01 -11.57
C PHE A 61 1.83 -8.15 -10.75
N PHE A 62 2.50 -8.45 -9.62
CA PHE A 62 1.95 -9.33 -8.60
C PHE A 62 2.17 -8.73 -7.22
N THR A 63 1.41 -9.22 -6.25
CA THR A 63 1.52 -8.81 -4.85
C THR A 63 1.79 -10.01 -3.96
N ARG A 64 2.64 -9.84 -2.96
CA ARG A 64 2.90 -10.86 -1.94
C ARG A 64 2.48 -10.35 -0.56
N ASN A 65 1.72 -11.17 0.16
CA ASN A 65 1.18 -10.84 1.49
C ASN A 65 0.35 -9.53 1.52
N TYR A 66 -0.06 -8.99 0.37
CA TYR A 66 -0.68 -7.67 0.24
C TYR A 66 0.17 -6.49 0.76
N SER A 67 1.44 -6.72 1.12
CA SER A 67 2.36 -5.70 1.66
C SER A 67 3.56 -5.44 0.76
N THR A 68 3.80 -6.31 -0.22
CA THR A 68 4.82 -6.15 -1.25
C THR A 68 4.16 -6.17 -2.62
N ILE A 69 4.64 -5.32 -3.52
CA ILE A 69 4.22 -5.29 -4.93
C ILE A 69 5.46 -5.31 -5.82
N VAL A 70 5.40 -6.10 -6.88
CA VAL A 70 6.43 -6.16 -7.92
C VAL A 70 5.73 -5.92 -9.26
N ALA A 71 6.15 -4.87 -9.95
CA ALA A 71 5.65 -4.52 -11.27
C ALA A 71 6.79 -4.56 -12.29
N PHE A 72 6.52 -5.12 -13.46
CA PHE A 72 7.51 -5.25 -14.52
C PHE A 72 6.87 -5.06 -15.89
N ALA A 73 7.64 -4.49 -16.83
CA ALA A 73 7.24 -4.30 -18.21
C ALA A 73 8.22 -5.04 -19.11
N ILE A 74 7.71 -5.92 -19.97
CA ILE A 74 8.54 -6.72 -20.86
C ILE A 74 8.74 -5.95 -22.16
N GLY A 75 9.98 -5.62 -22.49
CA GLY A 75 10.29 -4.90 -23.73
C GLY A 75 9.88 -5.71 -24.97
N LYS A 76 9.43 -5.03 -26.04
CA LYS A 76 9.00 -5.70 -27.29
C LYS A 76 10.09 -6.53 -27.97
N LYS A 77 11.36 -6.23 -27.70
CA LYS A 77 12.54 -6.94 -28.22
C LYS A 77 13.20 -7.83 -27.16
N TYR A 78 12.55 -8.03 -26.02
CA TYR A 78 13.08 -8.87 -24.97
C TYR A 78 13.12 -10.33 -25.45
N VAL A 79 14.25 -10.97 -25.23
CA VAL A 79 14.44 -12.41 -25.41
C VAL A 79 15.11 -12.96 -24.16
N ALA A 80 14.91 -14.25 -23.88
CA ALA A 80 15.53 -14.90 -22.73
C ALA A 80 17.05 -14.75 -22.79
N GLY A 81 17.66 -14.30 -21.69
CA GLY A 81 19.09 -13.96 -21.61
C GLY A 81 19.39 -12.46 -21.62
N ASN A 82 18.43 -11.61 -21.99
CA ASN A 82 18.56 -10.16 -21.82
C ASN A 82 18.56 -9.76 -20.34
N GLY A 83 19.16 -8.60 -20.03
CA GLY A 83 19.22 -8.07 -18.67
C GLY A 83 17.93 -7.38 -18.20
N PHE A 84 17.97 -6.92 -16.95
CA PHE A 84 16.86 -6.23 -16.28
C PHE A 84 17.31 -4.85 -15.77
N HIS A 85 16.40 -3.87 -15.84
CA HIS A 85 16.54 -2.60 -15.12
C HIS A 85 15.59 -2.64 -13.92
N ILE A 86 16.15 -2.56 -12.71
CA ILE A 86 15.41 -2.76 -11.47
C ILE A 86 15.57 -1.52 -10.59
N VAL A 87 14.44 -1.00 -10.10
CA VAL A 87 14.38 0.02 -9.05
C VAL A 87 13.70 -0.61 -7.85
N GLY A 88 14.36 -0.56 -6.70
CA GLY A 88 13.86 -1.09 -5.44
C GLY A 88 13.55 0.02 -4.44
N ALA A 89 12.42 -0.11 -3.76
CA ALA A 89 12.02 0.68 -2.60
C ALA A 89 11.28 -0.22 -1.60
N HIS A 90 10.87 0.31 -0.46
CA HIS A 90 10.08 -0.41 0.54
C HIS A 90 8.79 0.35 0.88
N THR A 91 7.74 -0.38 1.24
CA THR A 91 6.37 0.14 1.44
C THR A 91 6.05 0.45 2.90
N ASP A 92 6.92 0.04 3.83
CA ASP A 92 6.73 0.23 5.25
C ASP A 92 7.41 1.49 5.76
N SER A 93 7.00 1.94 6.94
CA SER A 93 7.58 3.09 7.64
C SER A 93 7.52 2.82 9.14
N PRO A 94 8.41 3.41 9.95
CA PRO A 94 8.33 3.28 11.40
C PRO A 94 6.96 3.72 11.93
N CYS A 95 6.33 2.90 12.76
CA CYS A 95 4.98 3.16 13.25
C CYS A 95 4.68 2.46 14.59
N LEU A 96 3.56 2.85 15.21
CA LEU A 96 2.97 2.12 16.33
C LEU A 96 2.02 1.05 15.78
N LYS A 97 2.28 -0.22 16.11
CA LYS A 97 1.40 -1.35 15.79
C LYS A 97 0.63 -1.80 17.02
N LEU A 98 -0.60 -2.25 16.83
CA LEU A 98 -1.36 -2.87 17.91
C LEU A 98 -0.66 -4.15 18.38
N LYS A 99 -0.55 -4.34 19.71
CA LYS A 99 -0.17 -5.64 20.27
C LYS A 99 -1.30 -6.65 20.03
N PRO A 100 -1.00 -7.96 19.94
CA PRO A 100 -2.04 -8.99 19.82
C PRO A 100 -3.07 -8.91 20.94
N VAL A 101 -2.61 -8.72 22.18
CA VAL A 101 -3.47 -8.36 23.32
C VAL A 101 -3.30 -6.86 23.58
N SER A 102 -4.21 -6.06 23.02
CA SER A 102 -4.13 -4.59 23.06
C SER A 102 -5.00 -3.94 24.13
N LYS A 103 -5.93 -4.66 24.76
CA LYS A 103 -6.80 -4.08 25.81
C LYS A 103 -5.98 -3.75 27.05
N VAL A 104 -5.96 -2.47 27.43
CA VAL A 104 -5.35 -1.98 28.68
C VAL A 104 -6.37 -1.11 29.40
N ALA A 105 -6.53 -1.28 30.71
CA ALA A 105 -7.39 -0.43 31.53
C ALA A 105 -6.58 0.09 32.71
N LYS A 106 -6.41 1.42 32.79
CA LYS A 106 -5.57 2.06 33.81
C LYS A 106 -6.05 3.48 34.06
N GLY A 107 -6.00 3.91 35.33
CA GLY A 107 -6.34 5.30 35.70
C GLY A 107 -7.77 5.74 35.37
N GLY A 108 -8.70 4.81 35.20
CA GLY A 108 -10.08 5.12 34.78
C GLY A 108 -10.28 5.23 33.26
N TYR A 109 -9.22 5.02 32.47
CA TYR A 109 -9.26 5.09 31.01
C TYR A 109 -9.12 3.71 30.36
N LEU A 110 -9.74 3.57 29.20
CA LEU A 110 -9.50 2.45 28.29
C LEU A 110 -8.38 2.86 27.32
N GLU A 111 -7.29 2.11 27.35
CA GLU A 111 -6.10 2.35 26.55
C GLU A 111 -5.89 1.21 25.54
N VAL A 112 -5.07 1.49 24.52
CA VAL A 112 -4.70 0.54 23.48
C VAL A 112 -3.20 0.28 23.53
N GLY A 113 -2.82 -0.94 23.93
CA GLY A 113 -1.45 -1.40 23.98
C GLY A 113 -0.83 -1.49 22.58
N VAL A 114 0.25 -0.74 22.37
CA VAL A 114 1.00 -0.70 21.12
C VAL A 114 2.43 -1.24 21.27
N GLN A 115 3.03 -1.61 20.14
CA GLN A 115 4.44 -1.98 20.00
C GLN A 115 5.08 -1.11 18.91
N THR A 116 6.34 -0.74 19.12
CA THR A 116 7.11 0.03 18.15
C THR A 116 7.55 -0.86 16.99
N TYR A 117 7.35 -0.40 15.77
CA TYR A 117 7.86 -1.03 14.55
C TYR A 117 8.89 -0.11 13.89
N GLY A 118 10.11 -0.59 13.67
CA GLY A 118 11.21 0.20 13.10
C GLY A 118 11.90 1.13 14.11
N GLY A 119 12.69 2.09 13.63
CA GLY A 119 13.44 3.07 14.42
C GLY A 119 12.82 4.47 14.39
N GLY A 120 11.58 4.61 14.82
CA GLY A 120 10.85 5.88 14.79
C GLY A 120 11.31 6.89 15.86
N LEU A 121 11.08 8.17 15.60
CA LEU A 121 11.23 9.23 16.59
C LEU A 121 10.02 9.26 17.53
N TRP A 122 9.97 8.35 18.50
CA TRP A 122 8.72 8.08 19.26
C TRP A 122 8.14 9.27 20.02
N HIS A 123 8.97 10.22 20.43
CA HIS A 123 8.49 11.44 21.09
C HIS A 123 7.61 12.30 20.16
N THR A 124 7.74 12.21 18.84
CA THR A 124 6.92 12.99 17.90
C THR A 124 5.48 12.47 17.74
N TRP A 125 5.21 11.26 18.27
CA TRP A 125 3.91 10.59 18.23
C TRP A 125 2.98 10.99 19.38
N PHE A 126 3.52 11.65 20.42
CA PHE A 126 2.72 12.20 21.50
C PHE A 126 1.93 13.42 21.01
N ASP A 127 0.76 13.65 21.63
CA ASP A 127 -0.12 14.78 21.35
C ASP A 127 -0.51 14.91 19.87
N ARG A 128 -0.74 13.75 19.22
CA ARG A 128 -1.24 13.64 17.85
C ARG A 128 -2.62 13.01 17.82
N ASP A 129 -3.46 13.50 16.91
CA ASP A 129 -4.73 12.86 16.59
C ASP A 129 -4.45 11.58 15.78
N LEU A 130 -4.28 10.47 16.49
CA LEU A 130 -3.97 9.17 15.88
C LEU A 130 -5.25 8.43 15.48
N THR A 131 -5.14 7.65 14.41
CA THR A 131 -6.17 6.71 13.96
C THR A 131 -5.57 5.31 13.75
N ILE A 132 -6.41 4.32 13.48
CA ILE A 132 -6.02 2.94 13.22
C ILE A 132 -6.28 2.62 11.75
N ALA A 133 -5.26 2.07 11.10
CA ALA A 133 -5.37 1.51 9.76
C ALA A 133 -4.58 0.20 9.71
N GLY A 134 -4.99 -0.72 8.84
CA GLY A 134 -4.34 -2.02 8.74
C GLY A 134 -5.15 -2.99 7.90
N ARG A 135 -4.97 -4.28 8.17
CA ARG A 135 -5.79 -5.36 7.62
C ARG A 135 -6.39 -6.16 8.75
N VAL A 136 -7.57 -6.71 8.51
CA VAL A 136 -8.20 -7.69 9.39
C VAL A 136 -8.36 -8.99 8.63
N ILE A 137 -8.19 -10.11 9.32
CA ILE A 137 -8.56 -11.42 8.80
C ILE A 137 -9.90 -11.73 9.44
N VAL A 138 -10.90 -11.97 8.61
CA VAL A 138 -12.26 -12.28 9.04
C VAL A 138 -12.61 -13.71 8.64
N ARG A 139 -13.40 -14.37 9.49
CA ARG A 139 -14.12 -15.58 9.13
C ARG A 139 -15.51 -15.16 8.66
N GLU A 140 -15.83 -15.52 7.44
CA GLU A 140 -17.19 -15.42 6.90
C GLU A 140 -17.92 -16.73 7.14
N GLU A 141 -19.08 -16.67 7.78
CA GLU A 141 -20.01 -17.78 7.90
C GLU A 141 -20.97 -17.83 6.70
N LYS A 142 -21.56 -18.99 6.44
CA LYS A 142 -22.44 -19.23 5.27
C LYS A 142 -23.70 -18.35 5.24
N ASP A 143 -24.08 -17.75 6.36
CA ASP A 143 -25.21 -16.84 6.50
C ASP A 143 -24.85 -15.36 6.30
N GLY A 144 -23.58 -15.06 5.97
CA GLY A 144 -23.08 -13.70 5.79
C GLY A 144 -22.60 -13.04 7.09
N SER A 145 -22.59 -13.75 8.21
CA SER A 145 -22.01 -13.24 9.46
C SER A 145 -20.49 -13.15 9.35
N VAL A 146 -19.91 -12.04 9.80
CA VAL A 146 -18.47 -11.78 9.76
C VAL A 146 -17.92 -11.76 11.18
N PHE A 147 -17.02 -12.69 11.50
CA PHE A 147 -16.30 -12.73 12.77
C PHE A 147 -14.85 -12.31 12.57
N LEU A 148 -14.35 -11.42 13.44
CA LEU A 148 -12.91 -11.15 13.51
C LEU A 148 -12.22 -12.36 14.14
N PHE A 149 -11.13 -12.83 13.53
CA PHE A 149 -10.28 -13.81 14.20
C PHE A 149 -9.64 -13.12 15.42
N THR A 150 -10.11 -13.46 16.62
CA THR A 150 -9.52 -13.05 17.91
C THR A 150 -8.53 -14.07 18.41
#